data_AF-A0A947F5Z4-F1
#
_entry.id   AF-A0A947F5Z4-F1
#
_cell.length_a   1.000
_cell.length_b   1.000
_cell.length_c   1.000
_cell.angle_alpha   90.00
_cell.angle_beta   90.00
_cell.angle_gamma   90.00
#
_symmetry.space_group_name_H-M   'P 1'
#
loop_
_entity.id
_entity.type
_entity.pdbx_description
1 polymer ?
#
loop_
_entity_poly.entity_id
_entity_poly.type
_entity_poly.pdbx_seq_one_letter_code
_entity_poly.pdbx_strand_id
1 'polypeptide(L)'
;MTTEPSFSEKVEQLKHKVRSFSDDADAPLIEETAQRLEKLNYAPPVIISIEKFLRLTKDSLLEEIDRILALPDAEACALAPDEPKKCEDLRLQFISVQIFYYEKLLLLRQGDIETWDEIDELYVHD
;
A
#
# COMPACT_ATOMS: atom_id res chain seq x y z
N MET A 1 -19.00 16.35 20.91
CA MET A 1 -19.14 16.31 19.44
C MET A 1 -17.75 16.13 18.90
N THR A 2 -17.41 14.95 18.38
CA THR A 2 -16.10 14.71 17.77
C THR A 2 -16.18 15.23 16.35
N THR A 3 -15.44 16.29 16.03
CA THR A 3 -15.33 16.81 14.67
C THR A 3 -14.63 15.77 13.81
N GLU A 4 -15.19 15.42 12.66
CA GLU A 4 -14.49 14.52 11.71
C GLU A 4 -13.19 15.20 11.23
N PRO A 5 -12.08 14.46 11.12
CA PRO A 5 -10.82 15.02 10.66
C PRO A 5 -10.94 15.44 9.18
N SER A 6 -10.32 16.56 8.83
CA SER A 6 -10.17 17.04 7.46
C SER A 6 -9.36 16.07 6.60
N PHE A 7 -9.46 16.18 5.27
CA PHE A 7 -8.68 15.37 4.32
C PHE A 7 -7.18 15.44 4.61
N SER A 8 -6.62 16.64 4.83
CA SER A 8 -5.21 16.83 5.18
C SER A 8 -4.82 16.14 6.49
N GLU A 9 -5.69 16.18 7.51
CA GLU A 9 -5.43 15.49 8.77
C GLU A 9 -5.44 13.96 8.59
N LYS A 10 -6.38 13.42 7.80
CA LYS A 10 -6.42 12.00 7.47
C LYS A 10 -5.16 11.56 6.70
N VAL A 11 -4.70 12.37 5.74
CA VAL A 11 -3.45 12.10 5.00
C VAL A 11 -2.24 12.07 5.93
N GLU A 12 -2.11 13.06 6.83
CA GLU A 12 -0.99 13.07 7.78
C GLU A 12 -1.06 11.92 8.78
N GLN A 13 -2.25 11.48 9.21
CA GLN A 13 -2.42 10.28 10.03
C GLN A 13 -1.92 9.03 9.29
N LEU A 14 -2.23 8.90 7.99
CA LEU A 14 -1.76 7.77 7.16
C LEU A 14 -0.23 7.81 6.99
N LYS A 15 0.35 8.98 6.70
CA LYS A 15 1.81 9.13 6.64
C LYS A 15 2.49 8.86 7.97
N HIS A 16 1.88 9.29 9.09
CA HIS A 16 2.37 8.98 10.43
C HIS A 16 2.33 7.47 10.70
N LYS A 17 1.27 6.76 10.29
CA LYS A 17 1.22 5.29 10.37
C LYS A 17 2.41 4.66 9.63
N VAL A 18 2.69 5.09 8.40
CA VAL A 18 3.85 4.59 7.63
C VAL A 18 5.17 4.84 8.35
N ARG A 19 5.37 6.05 8.89
CA ARG A 19 6.57 6.41 9.66
C ARG A 19 6.74 5.56 10.93
N SER A 20 5.64 5.06 11.50
CA SER A 20 5.63 4.21 12.70
C SER A 20 5.91 2.73 12.44
N PHE A 21 5.95 2.30 11.18
CA PHE A 21 6.35 0.94 10.84
C PHE A 21 7.81 0.67 11.22
N SER A 22 8.11 -0.62 11.38
CA SER A 22 9.46 -1.11 11.56
C SER A 22 10.38 -0.65 10.43
N ASP A 23 11.69 -0.69 10.69
CA ASP A 23 12.66 -0.40 9.65
C ASP A 23 12.59 -1.45 8.54
N ASP A 24 12.97 -1.01 7.34
CA ASP A 24 12.96 -1.86 6.18
C ASP A 24 13.91 -3.06 6.37
N ALA A 25 13.51 -4.20 5.83
CA ALA A 25 14.40 -5.34 5.69
C ALA A 25 15.60 -4.98 4.80
N ASP A 26 16.71 -5.69 4.96
CA ASP A 26 17.87 -5.52 4.08
C ASP A 26 17.50 -5.83 2.62
N ALA A 27 18.14 -5.14 1.68
CA ALA A 27 17.87 -5.29 0.24
C ALA A 27 17.86 -6.75 -0.27
N PRO A 28 18.75 -7.67 0.18
CA PRO A 28 18.68 -9.07 -0.23
C PRO A 28 17.38 -9.77 0.20
N LEU A 29 16.87 -9.48 1.40
CA LEU A 29 15.65 -10.09 1.93
C LEU A 29 14.40 -9.53 1.25
N ILE A 30 14.41 -8.23 0.92
CA ILE A 30 13.38 -7.63 0.08
C ILE A 30 13.31 -8.33 -1.28
N GLU A 31 14.46 -8.51 -1.94
CA GLU A 31 14.52 -9.16 -3.25
C GLU A 31 14.11 -10.64 -3.20
N GLU A 32 14.57 -11.39 -2.20
CA GLU A 32 14.19 -12.80 -2.01
C GLU A 32 12.67 -12.94 -1.81
N THR A 33 12.09 -12.10 -0.95
CA THR A 33 10.64 -12.10 -0.70
C THR A 33 9.87 -11.74 -1.96
N ALA A 34 10.31 -10.71 -2.69
CA ALA A 34 9.70 -10.30 -3.95
C ALA A 34 9.69 -11.44 -4.97
N GLN A 35 10.83 -12.10 -5.19
CA GLN A 35 10.93 -13.22 -6.13
C GLN A 35 10.06 -14.41 -5.75
N ARG A 36 9.89 -14.70 -4.45
CA ARG A 36 8.96 -15.75 -4.01
C ARG A 36 7.52 -15.38 -4.35
N LEU A 37 7.10 -14.14 -4.04
CA LEU A 37 5.75 -13.66 -4.31
C LEU A 37 5.45 -13.57 -5.82
N GLU A 38 6.44 -13.20 -6.63
CA GLU A 38 6.33 -13.21 -8.10
C GLU A 38 6.06 -14.62 -8.65
N LYS A 39 6.74 -15.65 -8.10
CA LYS A 39 6.49 -17.05 -8.51
C LYS A 39 5.11 -17.56 -8.12
N LEU A 40 4.50 -16.98 -7.09
CA LEU A 40 3.14 -17.26 -6.66
C LEU A 40 2.10 -16.41 -7.42
N ASN A 41 2.52 -15.60 -8.40
CA ASN A 41 1.67 -14.63 -9.08
C ASN A 41 0.88 -13.74 -8.11
N TYR A 42 1.48 -13.41 -6.96
CA TYR A 42 0.83 -12.60 -5.94
C TYR A 42 0.48 -11.21 -6.50
N ALA A 43 -0.82 -10.90 -6.55
CA ALA A 43 -1.34 -9.71 -7.21
C ALA A 43 -2.31 -8.94 -6.27
N PRO A 44 -1.77 -8.21 -5.27
CA PRO A 44 -2.60 -7.39 -4.41
C PRO A 44 -3.28 -6.26 -5.22
N PRO A 45 -4.50 -5.83 -4.84
CA PRO A 45 -5.27 -4.79 -5.51
C PRO A 45 -4.73 -3.38 -5.19
N VAL A 46 -3.46 -3.15 -5.52
CA VAL A 46 -2.76 -1.87 -5.36
C VAL A 46 -2.70 -1.12 -6.70
N ILE A 47 -2.57 0.21 -6.64
CA ILE A 47 -2.55 1.05 -7.85
C ILE A 47 -1.17 1.06 -8.54
N ILE A 48 -0.10 0.86 -7.77
CA ILE A 48 1.25 0.77 -8.31
C ILE A 48 1.48 -0.60 -8.94
N SER A 49 2.39 -0.68 -9.92
CA SER A 49 2.76 -1.97 -10.53
C SER A 49 3.26 -2.96 -9.48
N ILE A 50 2.85 -4.23 -9.60
CA ILE A 50 3.21 -5.29 -8.63
C ILE A 50 4.73 -5.39 -8.44
N GLU A 51 5.53 -5.40 -9.52
CA GLU A 51 7.00 -5.47 -9.45
C GLU A 51 7.60 -4.39 -8.54
N LYS A 52 7.08 -3.16 -8.64
CA LYS A 52 7.49 -2.04 -7.79
C LYS A 52 6.97 -2.19 -6.36
N PHE A 53 5.72 -2.64 -6.21
CA PHE A 53 5.12 -2.87 -4.90
C PHE A 53 5.93 -3.83 -4.04
N LEU A 54 6.32 -4.98 -4.59
CA LEU A 54 7.03 -6.03 -3.86
C LEU A 54 8.41 -5.57 -3.35
N ARG A 55 8.97 -4.52 -3.95
CA ARG A 55 10.27 -3.93 -3.61
C ARG A 55 10.17 -2.59 -2.89
N LEU A 56 8.98 -2.17 -2.47
CA LEU A 56 8.82 -0.92 -1.71
C LEU A 56 9.63 -0.97 -0.41
N THR A 57 10.23 0.17 -0.11
CA THR A 57 10.72 0.58 1.21
C THR A 57 9.74 1.57 1.84
N LYS A 58 9.90 1.85 3.14
CA LYS A 58 9.10 2.83 3.88
C LYS A 58 9.17 4.21 3.21
N ASP A 59 10.36 4.62 2.79
CA ASP A 59 10.57 5.90 2.11
C ASP A 59 9.88 5.93 0.75
N SER A 60 10.03 4.88 -0.07
CA SER A 60 9.36 4.82 -1.36
C SER A 60 7.83 4.75 -1.24
N LEU A 61 7.29 4.16 -0.17
CA LEU A 61 5.85 4.20 0.10
C LEU A 61 5.37 5.62 0.39
N LEU A 62 6.13 6.40 1.16
CA LEU A 62 5.81 7.82 1.40
C LEU A 62 5.84 8.63 0.09
N GLU A 63 6.81 8.38 -0.78
CA GLU A 63 6.88 8.98 -2.11
C GLU A 63 5.68 8.59 -2.99
N GLU A 64 5.22 7.33 -2.93
CA GLU A 64 4.03 6.90 -3.67
C GLU A 64 2.75 7.53 -3.12
N ILE A 65 2.66 7.77 -1.81
CA ILE A 65 1.55 8.53 -1.22
C ILE A 65 1.54 9.95 -1.79
N ASP A 66 2.69 10.62 -1.84
CA ASP A 66 2.80 11.96 -2.43
C ASP A 66 2.45 11.97 -3.92
N ARG A 67 2.84 10.93 -4.66
CA ARG A 67 2.44 10.74 -6.06
C ARG A 67 0.93 10.61 -6.20
N ILE A 68 0.28 9.78 -5.38
CA ILE A 68 -1.18 9.60 -5.41
C ILE A 68 -1.90 10.91 -5.10
N LEU A 69 -1.40 11.71 -4.16
CA LEU A 69 -1.97 13.02 -3.84
C LEU A 69 -1.78 14.04 -4.97
N ALA A 70 -0.69 13.91 -5.75
CA ALA A 70 -0.39 14.76 -6.88
C ALA A 70 -1.07 14.33 -8.20
N LEU A 71 -1.71 13.15 -8.25
CA LEU A 71 -2.44 12.71 -9.45
C LEU A 71 -3.50 13.76 -9.83
N PRO A 72 -3.71 14.05 -11.12
CA PRO A 72 -4.82 14.90 -11.56
C PRO A 72 -6.17 14.32 -11.12
N ASP A 73 -7.13 15.17 -10.78
CA ASP A 73 -8.48 14.72 -10.38
C ASP A 73 -9.15 13.88 -11.47
N ALA A 74 -8.87 14.15 -12.75
CA ALA A 74 -9.38 13.36 -13.87
C ALA A 74 -8.89 11.90 -13.85
N GLU A 75 -7.73 11.61 -13.26
CA GLU A 75 -7.14 10.28 -13.16
C GLU A 75 -7.50 9.60 -11.84
N ALA A 76 -7.44 10.33 -10.73
CA ALA A 76 -7.80 9.80 -9.41
C ALA A 76 -9.31 9.59 -9.25
N CYS A 77 -10.13 10.34 -9.99
CA CYS A 77 -11.56 10.52 -9.74
C CYS A 77 -12.39 10.34 -11.02
N ALA A 78 -11.88 9.54 -11.97
CA ALA A 78 -12.55 9.19 -13.22
C ALA A 78 -13.99 8.65 -13.03
N LEU A 79 -14.29 8.09 -11.85
CA LEU A 79 -15.61 7.60 -11.48
C LEU A 79 -16.56 8.68 -10.93
N ALA A 80 -16.06 9.86 -10.54
CA ALA A 80 -16.83 10.96 -9.95
C ALA A 80 -16.16 12.34 -10.18
N PRO A 81 -16.03 12.82 -11.44
CA PRO A 81 -15.30 14.05 -11.77
C PRO A 81 -15.93 15.33 -11.21
N ASP A 82 -17.23 15.34 -10.92
CA ASP A 82 -17.97 16.50 -10.41
C ASP A 82 -18.14 16.52 -8.88
N GLU A 83 -17.54 15.56 -8.16
CA GLU A 83 -17.73 15.38 -6.71
C GLU A 83 -16.39 15.36 -5.95
N PRO A 84 -15.84 16.55 -5.58
CA PRO A 84 -14.49 16.65 -4.99
C PRO A 84 -14.36 15.90 -3.66
N LYS A 85 -15.43 15.79 -2.87
CA LYS A 85 -15.40 14.98 -1.63
C LYS A 85 -15.24 13.48 -1.91
N LYS A 86 -15.93 12.96 -2.94
CA LYS A 86 -15.74 11.56 -3.35
C LYS A 86 -14.34 11.33 -3.89
N CYS A 87 -13.77 12.33 -4.56
CA CYS A 87 -12.40 12.31 -5.06
C CYS A 87 -11.37 12.18 -3.92
N GLU A 88 -11.51 13.01 -2.87
CA GLU A 88 -10.70 12.92 -1.65
C GLU A 88 -10.83 11.55 -0.96
N ASP A 89 -12.07 11.05 -0.80
CA ASP A 89 -12.32 9.75 -0.17
C ASP A 89 -11.70 8.58 -0.97
N LEU A 90 -11.75 8.61 -2.31
CA LEU A 90 -11.10 7.62 -3.17
C LEU A 90 -9.58 7.63 -3.02
N ARG A 91 -8.95 8.81 -2.98
CA ARG A 91 -7.49 8.92 -2.74
C ARG A 91 -7.11 8.33 -1.38
N LEU A 92 -7.87 8.65 -0.33
CA LEU A 92 -7.65 8.08 0.99
C LEU A 92 -7.81 6.56 0.98
N GLN A 93 -8.78 6.03 0.24
CA GLN A 93 -8.98 4.60 0.09
C GLN A 93 -7.80 3.93 -0.62
N PHE A 94 -7.31 4.48 -1.74
CA PHE A 94 -6.13 3.95 -2.44
C PHE A 94 -4.90 3.93 -1.55
N ILE A 95 -4.63 5.04 -0.85
CA ILE A 95 -3.51 5.13 0.10
C ILE A 95 -3.68 4.09 1.23
N SER A 96 -4.89 3.95 1.78
CA SER A 96 -5.15 3.01 2.89
C SER A 96 -4.93 1.56 2.45
N VAL A 97 -5.39 1.18 1.26
CA VAL A 97 -5.16 -0.15 0.68
C VAL A 97 -3.67 -0.39 0.45
N GLN A 98 -2.96 0.60 -0.10
CA GLN A 98 -1.52 0.52 -0.34
C GLN A 98 -0.74 0.27 0.97
N ILE A 99 -1.09 1.01 2.04
CA ILE A 99 -0.48 0.86 3.37
C ILE A 99 -0.80 -0.50 3.98
N PHE A 100 -2.04 -0.98 3.86
CA PHE A 100 -2.46 -2.28 4.38
C PHE A 100 -1.63 -3.42 3.78
N TYR A 101 -1.49 -3.46 2.45
CA TYR A 101 -0.69 -4.49 1.81
C TYR A 101 0.81 -4.32 2.10
N TYR A 102 1.30 -3.10 2.26
CA TYR A 102 2.68 -2.89 2.67
C TYR A 102 2.97 -3.46 4.07
N GLU A 103 2.04 -3.30 5.01
CA GLU A 103 2.13 -3.88 6.35
C GLU A 103 2.21 -5.42 6.29
N LYS A 104 1.40 -6.05 5.42
CA LYS A 104 1.51 -7.50 5.13
C LYS A 104 2.87 -7.87 4.51
N LEU A 105 3.37 -7.05 3.60
CA LEU A 105 4.69 -7.27 2.98
C LEU A 105 5.83 -7.20 4.01
N LEU A 106 5.73 -6.32 5.02
CA LEU A 106 6.67 -6.28 6.13
C LEU A 106 6.63 -7.58 6.96
N LEU A 107 5.45 -8.12 7.26
CA LEU A 107 5.30 -9.39 7.96
C LEU A 107 5.90 -10.55 7.16
N LEU A 108 5.66 -10.60 5.85
CA LEU A 108 6.23 -11.61 4.96
C LEU A 108 7.77 -11.56 4.97
N ARG A 109 8.35 -10.35 4.90
CA ARG A 109 9.81 -10.15 4.99
C ARG A 109 10.37 -10.54 6.36
N GLN A 110 9.58 -10.46 7.42
CA GLN A 110 9.96 -10.92 8.76
C GLN A 110 9.82 -12.43 8.93
N GLY A 111 9.32 -13.15 7.91
CA GLY A 111 9.09 -14.59 7.98
C GLY A 111 7.88 -14.98 8.82
N ASP A 112 6.90 -14.08 8.95
CA ASP A 112 5.66 -14.36 9.68
C ASP A 112 4.91 -15.55 9.07
N ILE A 113 4.81 -16.64 9.85
CA ILE A 113 4.28 -17.93 9.37
C ILE A 113 2.80 -17.80 9.01
N GLU A 114 1.99 -17.15 9.84
CA GLU A 114 0.55 -17.02 9.61
C GLU A 114 0.26 -16.26 8.31
N THR A 115 1.02 -15.18 8.04
CA THR A 115 0.87 -14.42 6.80
C THR A 115 1.36 -15.21 5.58
N TRP A 116 2.43 -16.01 5.71
CA TRP A 116 2.87 -16.90 4.63
C TRP A 116 1.86 -18.01 4.34
N ASP A 117 1.27 -18.62 5.37
CA ASP A 117 0.23 -19.65 5.22
C ASP A 117 -1.01 -19.09 4.52
N GLU A 118 -1.44 -17.87 4.86
CA GLU A 118 -2.53 -17.16 4.18
C GLU A 118 -2.23 -16.97 2.68
N ILE A 119 -1.01 -16.54 2.34
CA ILE A 119 -0.60 -16.38 0.95
C ILE A 119 -0.54 -17.73 0.23
N ASP A 120 0.06 -18.74 0.85
CA ASP A 120 0.20 -20.05 0.23
C ASP A 120 -1.18 -20.70 -0.01
N GLU A 121 -2.13 -20.59 0.93
CA GLU A 121 -3.51 -21.08 0.76
C GLU A 121 -4.24 -20.40 -0.40
N LEU A 122 -4.07 -19.08 -0.55
CA LEU A 122 -4.76 -18.29 -1.57
C LEU A 122 -4.14 -18.40 -2.96
N TYR A 123 -2.83 -18.68 -3.07
CA TYR A 123 -2.08 -18.55 -4.34
C TYR A 123 -1.34 -19.81 -4.80
N VAL A 124 -1.16 -20.86 -3.99
CA VAL A 124 -0.47 -22.10 -4.42
C VAL A 124 -1.38 -22.98 -5.31
N HIS A 125 -2.67 -22.67 -5.40
CA HIS A 125 -3.65 -23.45 -6.16
C HIS A 125 -3.99 -22.91 -7.57
N ASP A 126 -3.40 -21.79 -7.99
CA ASP A 126 -3.63 -21.13 -9.29
C ASP A 126 -2.52 -21.40 -10.32
#